data_AF-A0A1M4NBS8-F1
#
_entry.id   AF-A0A1M4NBS8-F1
#
_cell.length_a   1.000
_cell.length_b   1.000
_cell.length_c   1.000
_cell.angle_alpha   90.00
_cell.angle_beta   90.00
_cell.angle_gamma   90.00
#
_symmetry.space_group_name_H-M   'P 1'
#
loop_
_entity.id
_entity.type
_entity.pdbx_description
1 polymer ?
#
loop_
_entity_poly.entity_id
_entity_poly.type
_entity_poly.pdbx_seq_one_letter_code
_entity_poly.pdbx_strand_id
1 'polypeptide(L)'
;MKRAKKAITIIIIFLVLASSFIFQPNLGIEAKILNTNGNKSLDKNNGDWSAPKVTLWNTDEADLMVRVGDIDNFGMSWGGINPFSGKETEVHRYPYSPEADDPDGTDRIMVVSGYKGHIIYQDYIKRFGASLWWRGDLQWQLQNELANKTTRDGYTETTFANLQFDTQVRPVTIQYDLKGLEVKNAYIEMFVDDIQPEKWDRQPNGEIVRNLGRGGFSQLSYNQYQVTMSYDIGEGKDKKTVSERFSSFERVINNLDQHGPIGKLITLVVPEDKLDFIRYGGSGLRIKIDDPDHDTGDGYAIDFVRLLINKKDEFTVNNGRVKGGVYEAKYVGDKLDIDKSKPIIGAKVSISGVKDPIITDSKGQYYSDKVPAGQVIVTAEKDGYATRSATIETLIAGKEVNQDIGLVNLSSPNTPVISVSTEEPTNIDVEVTITYAEGHVERVYRIDGGEWKEYTGPFKVSENCKIEAKSKEKRKVEDDKTVELESGIAEKKITNIDKDPPTGKVIVDYSDPSKPVLKLILDEEDSEIIAPGSTVEYDNNTYNVIGSNIYLAGVKVATISEDGKAVTCYLKFGYTFRFKDKAGNIGTAYGESNLQWNVPLKDR
;
A
#
# COMPACT_ATOMS: atom_id res chain seq x y z
N MET A 1 -26.06 77.69 -6.95
CA MET A 1 -24.60 77.63 -6.71
C MET A 1 -24.29 76.35 -5.95
N LYS A 2 -23.40 75.51 -6.54
CA LYS A 2 -22.54 74.45 -5.94
C LYS A 2 -23.26 73.30 -5.18
N ARG A 3 -23.34 72.06 -5.73
CA ARG A 3 -22.33 70.95 -5.73
C ARG A 3 -21.84 70.65 -4.29
N ALA A 4 -21.82 69.42 -3.75
CA ALA A 4 -21.33 68.19 -4.36
C ALA A 4 -21.73 66.90 -3.58
N LYS A 5 -21.71 65.79 -4.32
CA LYS A 5 -21.71 64.38 -3.89
C LYS A 5 -20.45 64.03 -3.05
N LYS A 6 -20.59 63.13 -2.06
CA LYS A 6 -19.57 62.16 -1.58
C LYS A 6 -20.34 60.94 -1.05
N ALA A 7 -20.43 59.84 -1.81
CA ALA A 7 -19.46 58.76 -1.95
C ALA A 7 -19.41 57.85 -0.71
N ILE A 8 -20.12 56.73 -0.82
CA ILE A 8 -20.06 55.55 0.04
C ILE A 8 -18.71 54.87 -0.21
N THR A 9 -17.90 54.70 0.83
CA THR A 9 -16.70 53.86 0.81
C THR A 9 -17.05 52.53 1.45
N ILE A 10 -17.07 51.47 0.64
CA ILE A 10 -17.07 50.08 1.11
C ILE A 10 -15.64 49.75 1.54
N ILE A 11 -15.45 49.45 2.83
CA ILE A 11 -14.25 48.78 3.34
C ILE A 11 -14.68 47.36 3.71
N ILE A 12 -14.19 46.39 2.93
CA ILE A 12 -14.25 44.96 3.25
C ILE A 12 -13.16 44.71 4.29
N ILE A 13 -13.55 44.36 5.52
CA ILE A 13 -12.66 43.75 6.51
C ILE A 13 -13.13 42.31 6.69
N PHE A 14 -12.29 41.39 6.24
CA PHE A 14 -12.34 39.97 6.59
C PHE A 14 -12.08 39.83 8.09
N LEU A 15 -13.10 39.46 8.85
CA LEU A 15 -12.98 39.12 10.26
C LEU A 15 -13.06 37.60 10.38
N VAL A 16 -11.90 37.01 10.66
CA VAL A 16 -11.70 35.62 11.06
C VAL A 16 -12.58 35.36 12.29
N LEU A 17 -13.66 34.59 12.10
CA LEU A 17 -14.45 34.05 13.19
C LEU A 17 -13.66 32.90 13.84
N ALA A 18 -12.80 33.26 14.79
CA ALA A 18 -12.48 32.40 15.90
C ALA A 18 -13.74 32.33 16.78
N SER A 19 -14.57 31.31 16.59
CA SER A 19 -15.68 31.03 17.50
C SER A 19 -15.11 30.48 18.80
N SER A 20 -15.08 31.35 19.79
CA SER A 20 -14.85 31.09 21.20
C SER A 20 -15.64 29.87 21.66
N PHE A 21 -14.94 28.83 22.08
CA PHE A 21 -15.50 27.75 22.89
C PHE A 21 -16.06 28.37 24.17
N ILE A 22 -17.38 28.43 24.27
CA ILE A 22 -18.05 28.63 25.57
C ILE A 22 -17.84 27.32 26.32
N PHE A 23 -16.83 27.32 27.19
CA PHE A 23 -16.62 26.28 28.19
C PHE A 23 -17.78 26.35 29.17
N GLN A 24 -18.86 25.62 28.92
CA GLN A 24 -19.79 25.29 29.99
C GLN A 24 -19.11 24.21 30.83
N PRO A 25 -18.82 24.45 32.12
CA PRO A 25 -18.42 23.36 32.99
C PRO A 25 -19.66 22.47 33.12
N ASN A 26 -19.67 21.35 32.38
CA ASN A 26 -20.45 20.20 32.79
C ASN A 26 -19.87 19.78 34.14
N LEU A 27 -20.50 20.25 35.22
CA LEU A 27 -20.50 19.56 36.50
C LEU A 27 -21.18 18.22 36.23
N GLY A 28 -20.40 17.28 35.69
CA GLY A 28 -20.76 15.88 35.65
C GLY A 28 -20.90 15.47 37.10
N ILE A 29 -22.14 15.43 37.57
CA ILE A 29 -22.49 14.55 38.67
C ILE A 29 -22.11 13.16 38.13
N GLU A 30 -20.98 12.62 38.59
CA GLU A 30 -20.74 11.20 38.48
C GLU A 30 -21.92 10.52 39.17
N ALA A 31 -22.89 10.07 38.38
CA ALA A 31 -23.81 9.05 38.85
C ALA A 31 -22.95 7.82 39.11
N LYS A 32 -22.42 7.73 40.33
CA LYS A 32 -22.01 6.46 40.94
C LYS A 32 -23.25 5.57 40.95
N ILE A 33 -23.53 4.90 39.84
CA ILE A 33 -24.24 3.64 39.87
C ILE A 33 -23.19 2.61 40.27
N LEU A 34 -22.76 2.68 41.52
CA LEU A 34 -22.08 1.58 42.19
C LEU A 34 -23.19 0.63 42.63
N ASN A 35 -23.42 -0.43 41.87
CA ASN A 35 -24.23 -1.54 42.35
C ASN A 35 -23.32 -2.54 43.06
N THR A 36 -22.97 -2.22 44.31
CA THR A 36 -22.40 -3.18 45.25
C THR A 36 -23.56 -3.98 45.84
N ASN A 37 -23.75 -5.21 45.36
CA ASN A 37 -24.43 -6.37 45.98
C ASN A 37 -25.26 -7.10 44.90
N GLY A 38 -24.85 -8.33 44.54
CA GLY A 38 -25.39 -9.09 43.42
C GLY A 38 -26.84 -9.54 43.60
N ASN A 39 -27.79 -8.66 43.26
CA ASN A 39 -29.18 -9.03 43.00
C ASN A 39 -29.84 -8.02 42.03
N LYS A 40 -29.98 -8.43 40.75
CA LYS A 40 -31.01 -8.07 39.76
C LYS A 40 -31.13 -6.60 39.31
N SER A 41 -30.04 -6.09 38.77
CA SER A 41 -29.83 -5.75 37.34
C SER A 41 -30.98 -5.35 36.39
N LEU A 42 -32.00 -4.59 36.81
CA LEU A 42 -32.89 -3.92 35.85
C LEU A 42 -32.35 -2.53 35.51
N ASP A 43 -31.96 -2.29 34.24
CA ASP A 43 -31.70 -0.95 33.73
C ASP A 43 -32.61 -0.59 32.56
N LYS A 44 -32.93 0.71 32.40
CA LYS A 44 -33.91 1.22 31.44
C LYS A 44 -33.55 0.97 29.97
N ASN A 45 -32.27 0.76 29.66
CA ASN A 45 -31.75 0.63 28.31
C ASN A 45 -31.39 -0.81 27.95
N ASN A 46 -31.15 -1.69 28.93
CA ASN A 46 -30.76 -3.09 28.70
C ASN A 46 -31.71 -4.11 29.34
N GLY A 47 -32.68 -3.67 30.14
CA GLY A 47 -33.64 -4.52 30.82
C GLY A 47 -33.02 -5.30 31.96
N ASP A 48 -33.56 -6.49 32.22
CA ASP A 48 -33.03 -7.40 33.24
C ASP A 48 -31.79 -8.10 32.69
N TRP A 49 -30.62 -7.84 33.28
CA TRP A 49 -29.35 -8.41 32.79
C TRP A 49 -29.32 -9.92 32.83
N SER A 50 -29.91 -10.58 33.84
CA SER A 50 -29.94 -12.05 33.94
C SER A 50 -30.91 -12.72 32.96
N ALA A 51 -31.67 -11.95 32.17
CA ALA A 51 -32.52 -12.55 31.16
C ALA A 51 -31.68 -12.93 29.92
N PRO A 52 -31.79 -14.15 29.40
CA PRO A 52 -31.02 -14.60 28.24
C PRO A 52 -31.43 -13.89 26.94
N LYS A 53 -32.63 -13.27 26.94
CA LYS A 53 -33.14 -12.45 25.84
C LYS A 53 -33.93 -11.27 26.37
N VAL A 54 -33.70 -10.09 25.83
CA VAL A 54 -34.45 -8.86 26.15
C VAL A 54 -34.85 -8.12 24.89
N THR A 55 -36.06 -7.55 24.87
CA THR A 55 -36.50 -6.62 23.84
C THR A 55 -37.17 -5.42 24.50
N LEU A 56 -36.64 -4.22 24.23
CA LEU A 56 -37.19 -2.96 24.75
C LEU A 56 -37.48 -2.00 23.61
N TRP A 57 -38.62 -1.32 23.71
CA TRP A 57 -39.06 -0.29 22.78
C TRP A 57 -38.83 1.10 23.36
N ASN A 58 -38.46 2.04 22.51
CA ASN A 58 -38.29 3.46 22.87
C ASN A 58 -37.40 3.64 24.10
N THR A 59 -36.24 3.00 24.13
CA THR A 59 -35.23 3.26 25.17
C THR A 59 -34.68 4.67 24.98
N ASP A 60 -33.87 5.16 25.93
CA ASP A 60 -33.20 6.45 25.74
C ASP A 60 -32.18 6.41 24.58
N GLU A 61 -31.74 5.21 24.21
CA GLU A 61 -30.67 4.98 23.26
C GLU A 61 -31.15 4.64 21.85
N ALA A 62 -32.29 3.96 21.70
CA ALA A 62 -32.79 3.48 20.40
C ALA A 62 -34.32 3.35 20.38
N ASP A 63 -34.90 3.33 19.18
CA ASP A 63 -36.34 3.03 19.02
C ASP A 63 -36.64 1.57 19.37
N LEU A 64 -35.69 0.66 19.10
CA LEU A 64 -35.77 -0.75 19.49
C LEU A 64 -34.39 -1.27 19.88
N MET A 65 -34.30 -1.85 21.08
CA MET A 65 -33.12 -2.58 21.59
C MET A 65 -33.49 -4.06 21.73
N VAL A 66 -32.66 -4.93 21.17
CA VAL A 66 -32.78 -6.38 21.29
C VAL A 66 -31.45 -6.94 21.79
N ARG A 67 -31.47 -7.73 22.86
CA ARG A 67 -30.29 -8.37 23.44
C ARG A 67 -30.46 -9.88 23.48
N VAL A 68 -29.39 -10.59 23.16
CA VAL A 68 -29.24 -12.04 23.26
C VAL A 68 -27.97 -12.35 24.04
N GLY A 69 -28.05 -13.30 24.97
CA GLY A 69 -27.06 -13.50 26.03
C GLY A 69 -27.48 -12.68 27.24
N ASP A 70 -27.27 -13.22 28.45
CA ASP A 70 -27.41 -12.46 29.67
C ASP A 70 -26.19 -11.50 29.84
N ILE A 71 -26.11 -10.64 30.88
CA ILE A 71 -24.94 -9.75 31.07
C ILE A 71 -24.28 -10.17 32.38
N ASP A 72 -23.44 -11.19 32.31
CA ASP A 72 -22.89 -11.86 33.48
C ASP A 72 -21.38 -12.19 33.37
N ASN A 73 -20.70 -11.70 32.34
CA ASN A 73 -19.28 -11.89 32.13
C ASN A 73 -18.93 -13.39 32.07
N PHE A 74 -19.64 -14.15 31.23
CA PHE A 74 -19.46 -15.58 31.02
C PHE A 74 -19.62 -16.40 32.31
N GLY A 75 -20.61 -16.08 33.15
CA GLY A 75 -20.83 -16.70 34.46
C GLY A 75 -19.89 -16.22 35.57
N MET A 76 -19.29 -15.04 35.44
CA MET A 76 -18.27 -14.52 36.36
C MET A 76 -18.62 -13.15 36.96
N SER A 77 -17.80 -12.70 37.92
CA SER A 77 -18.03 -11.39 38.53
C SER A 77 -17.55 -10.29 37.60
N TRP A 78 -18.37 -9.25 37.41
CA TRP A 78 -17.97 -8.00 36.76
C TRP A 78 -16.94 -7.18 37.55
N GLY A 79 -16.65 -7.51 38.81
CA GLY A 79 -15.69 -6.74 39.63
C GLY A 79 -16.10 -5.26 39.84
N GLY A 80 -17.39 -4.94 39.71
CA GLY A 80 -17.90 -3.57 39.76
C GLY A 80 -17.76 -2.77 38.46
N ILE A 81 -17.41 -3.44 37.35
CA ILE A 81 -17.34 -2.85 36.01
C ILE A 81 -18.74 -2.84 35.39
N ASN A 82 -19.04 -1.76 34.67
CA ASN A 82 -20.17 -1.72 33.76
C ASN A 82 -19.65 -2.01 32.34
N PRO A 83 -20.14 -3.04 31.63
CA PRO A 83 -19.64 -3.40 30.30
C PRO A 83 -19.77 -2.27 29.28
N PHE A 84 -20.76 -1.39 29.44
CA PHE A 84 -20.99 -0.22 28.57
C PHE A 84 -20.11 0.99 28.90
N SER A 85 -19.28 0.91 29.95
CA SER A 85 -18.35 1.98 30.31
C SER A 85 -17.09 2.00 29.44
N GLY A 86 -16.88 0.95 28.64
CA GLY A 86 -15.68 0.73 27.84
C GLY A 86 -14.49 0.17 28.61
N LYS A 87 -14.62 -0.04 29.93
CA LYS A 87 -13.60 -0.75 30.71
C LYS A 87 -13.58 -2.23 30.32
N GLU A 88 -12.38 -2.77 30.16
CA GLU A 88 -12.14 -4.20 30.05
C GLU A 88 -12.25 -4.89 31.41
N THR A 89 -12.55 -6.19 31.42
CA THR A 89 -12.61 -6.97 32.67
C THR A 89 -11.23 -7.16 33.29
N GLU A 90 -11.18 -7.52 34.57
CA GLU A 90 -9.97 -8.17 35.09
C GLU A 90 -9.79 -9.55 34.41
N VAL A 91 -8.56 -10.05 34.45
CA VAL A 91 -8.25 -11.41 33.99
C VAL A 91 -9.10 -12.40 34.78
N HIS A 92 -9.87 -13.22 34.09
CA HIS A 92 -10.73 -14.21 34.71
C HIS A 92 -10.29 -15.66 34.43
N ARG A 93 -10.97 -16.62 35.07
CA ARG A 93 -10.66 -18.05 34.93
C ARG A 93 -11.18 -18.59 33.59
N TYR A 94 -10.50 -19.61 33.07
CA TYR A 94 -10.95 -20.47 31.98
C TYR A 94 -10.37 -21.90 32.20
N PRO A 95 -10.94 -22.96 31.61
CA PRO A 95 -12.14 -22.97 30.79
C PRO A 95 -13.43 -22.85 31.61
N TYR A 96 -14.53 -22.50 30.96
CA TYR A 96 -15.88 -22.46 31.51
C TYR A 96 -16.86 -23.14 30.54
N SER A 97 -18.12 -23.29 30.95
CA SER A 97 -19.17 -23.87 30.12
C SER A 97 -20.39 -22.97 30.20
N PRO A 98 -21.14 -22.82 29.09
CA PRO A 98 -22.38 -22.06 29.11
C PRO A 98 -23.38 -22.72 30.08
N GLU A 99 -24.20 -21.88 30.69
CA GLU A 99 -25.35 -22.25 31.47
C GLU A 99 -26.44 -22.88 30.57
N ALA A 100 -27.44 -23.51 31.20
CA ALA A 100 -28.42 -24.30 30.46
C ALA A 100 -29.40 -23.43 29.64
N ASP A 101 -29.57 -22.18 30.03
CA ASP A 101 -30.45 -21.19 29.42
C ASP A 101 -29.72 -20.17 28.53
N ASP A 102 -28.39 -20.25 28.45
CA ASP A 102 -27.58 -19.43 27.56
C ASP A 102 -27.95 -19.68 26.09
N PRO A 103 -28.24 -18.62 25.32
CA PRO A 103 -28.48 -18.75 23.90
C PRO A 103 -27.28 -19.33 23.13
N ASP A 104 -27.56 -19.98 22.01
CA ASP A 104 -26.50 -20.46 21.12
C ASP A 104 -25.58 -19.31 20.67
N GLY A 105 -24.27 -19.54 20.82
CA GLY A 105 -23.22 -18.59 20.46
C GLY A 105 -22.81 -17.62 21.57
N THR A 106 -23.46 -17.66 22.74
CA THR A 106 -23.02 -16.92 23.94
C THR A 106 -22.38 -17.85 24.98
N ASP A 107 -21.56 -17.27 25.87
CA ASP A 107 -20.97 -17.92 27.06
C ASP A 107 -20.17 -19.17 26.75
N ARG A 108 -19.65 -19.20 25.53
CA ARG A 108 -19.05 -20.35 24.90
C ARG A 108 -17.73 -19.98 24.26
N ILE A 109 -16.71 -20.73 24.66
CA ILE A 109 -15.42 -20.76 23.97
C ILE A 109 -15.62 -21.49 22.63
N MET A 110 -15.49 -20.76 21.54
CA MET A 110 -15.63 -21.23 20.15
C MET A 110 -14.27 -21.25 19.49
N VAL A 111 -13.91 -22.36 18.87
CA VAL A 111 -12.69 -22.50 18.07
C VAL A 111 -13.05 -22.42 16.61
N VAL A 112 -12.33 -21.58 15.86
CA VAL A 112 -12.58 -21.34 14.43
C VAL A 112 -12.62 -22.63 13.60
N SER A 113 -13.45 -22.64 12.55
CA SER A 113 -13.70 -23.86 11.77
C SER A 113 -12.54 -24.28 10.85
N GLY A 114 -11.65 -23.37 10.48
CA GLY A 114 -10.46 -23.63 9.67
C GLY A 114 -9.41 -24.49 10.39
N TYR A 115 -9.53 -24.62 11.73
CA TYR A 115 -8.61 -25.40 12.53
C TYR A 115 -8.72 -26.91 12.25
N LYS A 116 -7.74 -27.48 11.53
CA LYS A 116 -7.80 -28.88 11.08
C LYS A 116 -7.57 -29.89 12.20
N GLY A 117 -7.29 -29.45 13.44
CA GLY A 117 -7.40 -30.34 14.60
C GLY A 117 -8.78 -31.01 14.67
N HIS A 118 -9.82 -30.36 14.11
CA HIS A 118 -11.17 -30.90 14.05
C HIS A 118 -11.27 -32.18 13.21
N ILE A 119 -10.46 -32.33 12.16
CA ILE A 119 -10.46 -33.53 11.30
C ILE A 119 -9.98 -34.75 12.10
N ILE A 120 -8.88 -34.59 12.84
CA ILE A 120 -8.31 -35.63 13.70
C ILE A 120 -9.32 -36.02 14.79
N TYR A 121 -9.94 -35.03 15.43
CA TYR A 121 -10.97 -35.24 16.43
C TYR A 121 -12.19 -36.01 15.89
N GLN A 122 -12.70 -35.62 14.72
CA GLN A 122 -13.83 -36.29 14.06
C GLN A 122 -13.47 -37.72 13.62
N ASP A 123 -12.26 -37.94 13.09
CA ASP A 123 -11.79 -39.27 12.72
C ASP A 123 -11.64 -40.18 13.95
N TYR A 124 -11.19 -39.64 15.09
CA TYR A 124 -11.17 -40.37 16.36
C TYR A 124 -12.57 -40.76 16.82
N ILE A 125 -13.54 -39.83 16.80
CA ILE A 125 -14.93 -40.12 17.15
C ILE A 125 -15.52 -41.18 16.21
N LYS A 126 -15.26 -41.09 14.89
CA LYS A 126 -15.72 -42.09 13.91
C LYS A 126 -15.09 -43.46 14.14
N ARG A 127 -13.80 -43.51 14.47
CA ARG A 127 -13.03 -44.76 14.62
C ARG A 127 -13.32 -45.48 15.93
N PHE A 128 -13.57 -44.74 17.00
CA PHE A 128 -13.67 -45.29 18.36
C PHE A 128 -15.02 -45.07 19.04
N GLY A 129 -15.94 -44.34 18.38
CA GLY A 129 -17.28 -44.03 18.87
C GLY A 129 -17.30 -42.86 19.88
N ALA A 130 -18.49 -42.27 20.09
CA ALA A 130 -18.69 -41.18 21.05
C ALA A 130 -18.51 -41.59 22.54
N SER A 131 -18.14 -42.86 22.83
CA SER A 131 -17.91 -43.39 24.18
C SER A 131 -16.49 -43.17 24.71
N LEU A 132 -15.71 -42.27 24.10
CA LEU A 132 -14.34 -41.93 24.45
C LEU A 132 -14.17 -41.42 25.90
N TRP A 133 -15.24 -40.88 26.50
CA TRP A 133 -15.29 -40.31 27.85
C TRP A 133 -14.78 -41.21 28.99
N TRP A 134 -14.80 -42.53 28.79
CA TRP A 134 -14.39 -43.52 29.79
C TRP A 134 -13.02 -44.14 29.49
N ARG A 135 -12.37 -43.76 28.38
CA ARG A 135 -11.11 -44.31 27.87
C ARG A 135 -10.02 -43.24 27.89
N GLY A 136 -9.49 -42.98 29.08
CA GLY A 136 -8.45 -41.98 29.31
C GLY A 136 -7.16 -42.20 28.49
N ASP A 137 -6.90 -43.44 28.06
CA ASP A 137 -5.83 -43.81 27.14
C ASP A 137 -6.02 -43.23 25.72
N LEU A 138 -7.23 -43.29 25.18
CA LEU A 138 -7.55 -42.72 23.85
C LEU A 138 -7.63 -41.19 23.89
N GLN A 139 -8.14 -40.62 25.00
CA GLN A 139 -8.12 -39.17 25.23
C GLN A 139 -6.68 -38.63 25.22
N TRP A 140 -5.76 -39.33 25.90
CA TRP A 140 -4.34 -38.98 25.94
C TRP A 140 -3.66 -39.14 24.58
N GLN A 141 -3.98 -40.18 23.80
CA GLN A 141 -3.46 -40.35 22.43
C GLN A 141 -3.91 -39.22 21.50
N LEU A 142 -5.21 -38.90 21.52
CA LEU A 142 -5.77 -37.79 20.75
C LEU A 142 -5.13 -36.46 21.13
N GLN A 143 -4.99 -36.17 22.42
CA GLN A 143 -4.33 -34.96 22.91
C GLN A 143 -2.86 -34.88 22.49
N ASN A 144 -2.10 -35.98 22.46
CA ASN A 144 -0.72 -35.99 21.97
C ASN A 144 -0.62 -35.81 20.45
N GLU A 145 -1.50 -36.45 19.67
CA GLU A 145 -1.53 -36.25 18.21
C GLU A 145 -1.86 -34.80 17.87
N LEU A 146 -2.73 -34.19 18.68
CA LEU A 146 -3.10 -32.79 18.61
C LEU A 146 -1.99 -31.85 19.13
N ALA A 147 -1.27 -32.20 20.19
CA ALA A 147 -0.19 -31.39 20.77
C ALA A 147 0.97 -31.13 19.79
N ASN A 148 1.14 -31.99 18.78
CA ASN A 148 2.11 -31.78 17.70
C ASN A 148 1.68 -30.74 16.65
N LYS A 149 0.45 -30.21 16.74
CA LYS A 149 0.01 -29.03 15.98
C LYS A 149 0.34 -27.76 16.76
N THR A 150 1.35 -27.03 16.29
CA THR A 150 1.96 -25.88 16.97
C THR A 150 1.17 -24.57 16.85
N THR A 151 0.03 -24.54 16.17
CA THR A 151 -0.76 -23.33 15.86
C THR A 151 -2.04 -23.26 16.70
N ARG A 152 -1.94 -23.24 18.02
CA ARG A 152 -3.08 -23.11 18.94
C ARG A 152 -2.88 -21.97 19.91
N ASP A 153 -4.00 -21.40 20.32
CA ASP A 153 -4.14 -20.47 21.41
C ASP A 153 -4.51 -21.25 22.71
N GLY A 154 -4.42 -20.64 23.89
CA GLY A 154 -4.71 -21.25 25.19
C GLY A 154 -6.18 -21.70 25.37
N TYR A 155 -7.15 -21.00 24.78
CA TYR A 155 -8.55 -21.44 24.76
C TYR A 155 -8.70 -22.74 23.97
N THR A 156 -8.16 -22.79 22.75
CA THR A 156 -8.10 -24.00 21.92
C THR A 156 -7.29 -25.09 22.59
N GLU A 157 -6.12 -24.82 23.14
CA GLU A 157 -5.26 -25.83 23.78
C GLU A 157 -6.00 -26.54 24.92
N THR A 158 -6.78 -25.79 25.70
CA THR A 158 -7.46 -26.32 26.90
C THR A 158 -8.80 -26.97 26.60
N THR A 159 -9.57 -26.39 25.68
CA THR A 159 -10.96 -26.82 25.42
C THR A 159 -11.09 -27.73 24.21
N PHE A 160 -10.26 -27.57 23.19
CA PHE A 160 -10.39 -28.29 21.94
C PHE A 160 -10.04 -29.77 22.11
N ALA A 161 -10.90 -30.65 21.58
CA ALA A 161 -10.82 -32.11 21.75
C ALA A 161 -10.97 -32.64 23.18
N ASN A 162 -11.20 -31.77 24.16
CA ASN A 162 -11.80 -32.18 25.42
C ASN A 162 -13.30 -32.27 25.20
N LEU A 163 -13.81 -33.50 25.17
CA LEU A 163 -15.21 -33.80 24.86
C LEU A 163 -16.19 -33.04 25.76
N GLN A 164 -15.79 -32.65 26.98
CA GLN A 164 -16.61 -31.88 27.92
C GLN A 164 -17.04 -30.51 27.36
N PHE A 165 -16.27 -29.94 26.44
CA PHE A 165 -16.51 -28.62 25.87
C PHE A 165 -16.96 -28.74 24.42
N ASP A 166 -18.08 -28.12 24.10
CA ASP A 166 -18.54 -27.95 22.73
C ASP A 166 -18.03 -26.62 22.17
N THR A 167 -16.93 -26.73 21.43
CA THR A 167 -16.16 -25.61 20.86
C THR A 167 -16.54 -25.27 19.43
N GLN A 168 -17.62 -25.83 18.89
CA GLN A 168 -18.06 -25.52 17.54
C GLN A 168 -18.50 -24.05 17.44
N VAL A 169 -18.09 -23.37 16.37
CA VAL A 169 -18.58 -22.04 16.03
C VAL A 169 -20.11 -22.08 15.90
N ARG A 170 -20.79 -21.26 16.70
CA ARG A 170 -22.25 -21.09 16.66
C ARG A 170 -22.60 -19.62 16.40
N PRO A 171 -23.49 -19.31 15.44
CA PRO A 171 -23.94 -17.95 15.25
C PRO A 171 -24.87 -17.52 16.40
N VAL A 172 -24.74 -16.27 16.84
CA VAL A 172 -25.74 -15.67 17.74
C VAL A 172 -26.98 -15.32 16.93
N THR A 173 -28.14 -15.85 17.34
CA THR A 173 -29.42 -15.65 16.64
C THR A 173 -30.31 -14.65 17.37
N ILE A 174 -30.57 -13.51 16.73
CA ILE A 174 -31.37 -12.41 17.22
C ILE A 174 -32.76 -12.44 16.58
N GLN A 175 -33.80 -12.50 17.40
CA GLN A 175 -35.20 -12.48 16.97
C GLN A 175 -35.90 -11.23 17.48
N TYR A 176 -36.66 -10.57 16.60
CA TYR A 176 -37.40 -9.35 16.91
C TYR A 176 -38.53 -9.10 15.92
N ASP A 177 -39.49 -8.31 16.34
CA ASP A 177 -40.58 -7.80 15.50
C ASP A 177 -40.41 -6.29 15.35
N LEU A 178 -40.36 -5.79 14.12
CA LEU A 178 -40.26 -4.35 13.87
C LEU A 178 -41.58 -3.62 14.13
N LYS A 179 -42.73 -4.30 14.18
CA LYS A 179 -44.06 -3.67 14.36
C LYS A 179 -44.29 -2.47 13.43
N GLY A 180 -43.77 -2.56 12.21
CA GLY A 180 -43.83 -1.48 11.21
C GLY A 180 -42.80 -0.35 11.39
N LEU A 181 -41.85 -0.47 12.33
CA LEU A 181 -40.75 0.47 12.51
C LEU A 181 -39.90 0.54 11.24
N GLU A 182 -39.73 1.74 10.71
CA GLU A 182 -38.80 2.01 9.62
C GLU A 182 -37.36 1.98 10.11
N VAL A 183 -36.52 1.15 9.48
CA VAL A 183 -35.10 1.00 9.82
C VAL A 183 -34.26 2.08 9.10
N LYS A 184 -33.74 3.04 9.87
CA LYS A 184 -32.93 4.19 9.44
C LYS A 184 -31.44 3.99 9.71
N ASN A 185 -31.09 3.34 10.82
CA ASN A 185 -29.73 2.92 11.16
C ASN A 185 -29.79 1.69 12.08
N ALA A 186 -28.69 0.96 12.19
CA ALA A 186 -28.57 -0.12 13.16
C ALA A 186 -27.13 -0.29 13.64
N TYR A 187 -26.99 -0.62 14.92
CA TYR A 187 -25.71 -0.87 15.58
C TYR A 187 -25.77 -2.22 16.27
N ILE A 188 -24.67 -2.95 16.20
CA ILE A 188 -24.49 -4.20 16.92
C ILE A 188 -23.34 -4.00 17.89
N GLU A 189 -23.61 -4.19 19.17
CA GLU A 189 -22.60 -4.22 20.21
C GLU A 189 -22.41 -5.65 20.70
N MET A 190 -21.16 -6.02 20.95
CA MET A 190 -20.81 -7.34 21.43
C MET A 190 -19.81 -7.21 22.56
N PHE A 191 -20.00 -7.98 23.63
CA PHE A 191 -18.98 -8.12 24.65
C PHE A 191 -18.21 -9.41 24.35
N VAL A 192 -16.96 -9.26 23.91
CA VAL A 192 -16.13 -10.31 23.32
C VAL A 192 -14.92 -10.60 24.19
N ASP A 193 -14.44 -11.85 24.15
CA ASP A 193 -13.28 -12.33 24.87
C ASP A 193 -12.43 -13.26 23.99
N ASP A 194 -11.12 -13.26 24.24
CA ASP A 194 -10.03 -13.83 23.44
C ASP A 194 -10.20 -13.80 21.89
N ILE A 195 -10.64 -12.67 21.31
CA ILE A 195 -10.79 -12.48 19.87
C ILE A 195 -9.53 -11.85 19.27
N GLN A 196 -8.63 -12.73 18.78
CA GLN A 196 -7.30 -12.53 18.17
C GLN A 196 -6.17 -13.14 19.02
N PRO A 197 -5.14 -13.72 18.38
CA PRO A 197 -3.94 -14.19 19.08
C PRO A 197 -2.92 -13.06 19.31
N GLU A 198 -2.15 -13.13 20.41
CA GLU A 198 -1.21 -12.07 20.81
C GLU A 198 -0.08 -11.77 19.80
N LYS A 199 0.23 -10.48 19.62
CA LYS A 199 1.40 -10.00 18.88
C LYS A 199 2.68 -10.17 19.71
N TRP A 200 3.54 -11.09 19.30
CA TRP A 200 4.86 -11.33 19.91
C TRP A 200 5.90 -10.25 19.56
N ASP A 201 6.69 -9.80 20.55
CA ASP A 201 7.89 -8.98 20.32
C ASP A 201 9.00 -9.81 19.67
N ARG A 202 9.48 -9.37 18.51
CA ARG A 202 10.58 -10.01 17.75
C ARG A 202 11.81 -9.11 17.70
N GLN A 203 12.99 -9.68 17.94
CA GLN A 203 14.25 -9.04 17.64
C GLN A 203 14.43 -8.95 16.12
N PRO A 204 15.29 -8.04 15.62
CA PRO A 204 15.58 -7.91 14.18
C PRO A 204 16.12 -9.18 13.50
N ASN A 205 16.65 -10.15 14.26
CA ASN A 205 17.11 -11.46 13.79
C ASN A 205 15.99 -12.51 13.70
N GLY A 206 14.73 -12.13 13.99
CA GLY A 206 13.57 -13.02 14.03
C GLY A 206 13.42 -13.81 15.34
N GLU A 207 14.31 -13.61 16.30
CA GLU A 207 14.26 -14.28 17.60
C GLU A 207 13.19 -13.64 18.49
N ILE A 208 12.38 -14.47 19.15
CA ILE A 208 11.34 -14.00 20.06
C ILE A 208 11.98 -13.57 21.37
N VAL A 209 11.72 -12.33 21.76
CA VAL A 209 12.43 -11.69 22.88
C VAL A 209 11.60 -11.72 24.14
N ARG A 210 10.27 -11.61 24.01
CA ARG A 210 9.35 -11.48 25.14
C ARG A 210 7.92 -11.79 24.73
N ASN A 211 7.20 -12.51 25.58
CA ASN A 211 5.73 -12.51 25.63
C ASN A 211 5.33 -11.29 26.48
N LEU A 212 4.54 -10.37 25.94
CA LEU A 212 4.14 -9.14 26.64
C LEU A 212 2.73 -9.22 27.23
N GLY A 213 1.94 -10.21 26.85
CA GLY A 213 0.59 -10.43 27.30
C GLY A 213 0.52 -11.33 28.51
N ARG A 214 -0.72 -11.64 28.88
CA ARG A 214 -1.08 -12.27 30.15
C ARG A 214 -1.49 -13.74 29.96
N GLY A 215 -0.77 -14.50 29.12
CA GLY A 215 -1.03 -15.93 28.88
C GLY A 215 -0.18 -16.53 27.75
N GLY A 216 -0.04 -17.86 27.69
CA GLY A 216 0.80 -18.57 26.72
C GLY A 216 0.07 -18.93 25.42
N PHE A 217 0.61 -18.56 24.26
CA PHE A 217 -0.06 -18.65 22.95
C PHE A 217 0.91 -18.83 21.78
N SER A 218 0.48 -19.34 20.62
CA SER A 218 1.35 -19.65 19.48
C SER A 218 1.77 -18.44 18.63
N GLN A 219 3.07 -18.37 18.30
CA GLN A 219 3.69 -17.39 17.36
C GLN A 219 3.23 -17.52 15.91
N LEU A 220 2.40 -18.53 15.62
CA LEU A 220 2.00 -18.96 14.29
C LEU A 220 0.49 -18.79 14.06
N SER A 221 -0.24 -18.15 14.97
CA SER A 221 -1.66 -17.90 14.75
C SER A 221 -1.84 -16.67 13.83
N TYR A 222 -2.48 -16.86 12.68
CA TYR A 222 -2.67 -15.87 11.61
C TYR A 222 -4.15 -15.78 11.21
N ASN A 223 -5.05 -15.98 12.18
CA ASN A 223 -6.48 -16.00 11.94
C ASN A 223 -6.97 -14.72 11.29
N GLN A 224 -7.77 -14.87 10.23
CA GLN A 224 -8.47 -13.80 9.57
C GLN A 224 -9.97 -14.06 9.64
N TYR A 225 -10.60 -13.48 10.64
CA TYR A 225 -12.01 -13.64 10.92
C TYR A 225 -12.88 -13.04 9.83
N GLN A 226 -13.84 -13.85 9.39
CA GLN A 226 -14.96 -13.48 8.55
C GLN A 226 -16.16 -13.23 9.44
N VAL A 227 -16.88 -12.13 9.19
CA VAL A 227 -18.11 -11.81 9.90
C VAL A 227 -19.25 -11.91 8.91
N THR A 228 -20.11 -12.89 9.13
CA THR A 228 -21.24 -13.19 8.24
C THR A 228 -22.55 -12.88 8.95
N MET A 229 -23.42 -12.10 8.31
CA MET A 229 -24.83 -12.02 8.71
C MET A 229 -25.67 -12.89 7.79
N SER A 230 -26.69 -13.54 8.35
CA SER A 230 -27.65 -14.31 7.57
C SER A 230 -29.05 -14.29 8.16
N TYR A 231 -30.06 -14.48 7.33
CA TYR A 231 -31.44 -14.69 7.74
C TYR A 231 -32.15 -15.59 6.74
N ASP A 232 -33.32 -16.10 7.11
CA ASP A 232 -34.11 -16.95 6.25
C ASP A 232 -35.30 -16.19 5.66
N ILE A 233 -35.58 -16.45 4.38
CA ILE A 233 -36.78 -15.99 3.68
C ILE A 233 -37.61 -17.20 3.24
N GLY A 234 -38.93 -17.02 3.18
CA GLY A 234 -39.86 -18.11 2.86
C GLY A 234 -40.03 -19.11 4.01
N GLU A 235 -40.92 -20.06 3.82
CA GLU A 235 -41.27 -21.08 4.81
C GLU A 235 -41.27 -22.48 4.18
N GLY A 236 -41.16 -23.51 5.04
CA GLY A 236 -41.23 -24.91 4.61
C GLY A 236 -40.19 -25.26 3.54
N LYS A 237 -40.65 -25.76 2.39
CA LYS A 237 -39.78 -26.21 1.29
C LYS A 237 -39.15 -25.06 0.48
N ASP A 238 -39.73 -23.85 0.57
CA ASP A 238 -39.25 -22.66 -0.14
C ASP A 238 -38.30 -21.81 0.72
N LYS A 239 -37.96 -22.28 1.93
CA LYS A 239 -37.04 -21.62 2.85
C LYS A 239 -35.66 -21.48 2.21
N LYS A 240 -35.19 -20.24 2.07
CA LYS A 240 -33.85 -19.90 1.55
C LYS A 240 -33.10 -19.06 2.57
N THR A 241 -31.82 -19.34 2.79
CA THR A 241 -30.94 -18.50 3.59
C THR A 241 -30.28 -17.43 2.72
N VAL A 242 -30.46 -16.17 3.09
CA VAL A 242 -29.67 -15.03 2.60
C VAL A 242 -28.48 -14.88 3.53
N SER A 243 -27.27 -14.82 2.99
CA SER A 243 -26.04 -14.77 3.77
C SER A 243 -25.01 -13.90 3.07
N GLU A 244 -24.33 -13.04 3.82
CA GLU A 244 -23.29 -12.16 3.27
C GLU A 244 -22.20 -11.83 4.31
N ARG A 245 -20.97 -11.63 3.83
CA ARG A 245 -19.82 -11.17 4.61
C ARG A 245 -19.82 -9.64 4.74
N PHE A 246 -19.46 -9.14 5.92
CA PHE A 246 -19.47 -7.71 6.24
C PHE A 246 -18.03 -7.22 6.43
N SER A 247 -17.41 -6.75 5.34
CA SER A 247 -16.00 -6.31 5.35
C SER A 247 -15.71 -5.18 6.34
N SER A 248 -16.68 -4.31 6.61
CA SER A 248 -16.56 -3.28 7.65
C SER A 248 -16.49 -3.87 9.05
N PHE A 249 -17.19 -4.99 9.32
CA PHE A 249 -17.14 -5.69 10.60
C PHE A 249 -15.85 -6.49 10.72
N GLU A 250 -15.46 -7.18 9.66
CA GLU A 250 -14.18 -7.90 9.58
C GLU A 250 -13.00 -6.96 9.83
N ARG A 251 -13.05 -5.72 9.32
CA ARG A 251 -12.03 -4.72 9.62
C ARG A 251 -11.95 -4.40 11.11
N VAL A 252 -13.08 -4.30 11.81
CA VAL A 252 -13.08 -4.07 13.26
C VAL A 252 -12.48 -5.28 13.97
N ILE A 253 -13.06 -6.48 13.76
CA ILE A 253 -12.67 -7.73 14.43
C ILE A 253 -11.19 -8.07 14.22
N ASN A 254 -10.68 -7.98 12.99
CA ASN A 254 -9.28 -8.33 12.69
C ASN A 254 -8.27 -7.24 13.07
N ASN A 255 -8.72 -6.10 13.62
CA ASN A 255 -7.84 -5.08 14.18
C ASN A 255 -8.02 -4.94 15.70
N LEU A 256 -8.80 -5.84 16.33
CA LEU A 256 -8.91 -5.88 17.77
C LEU A 256 -7.56 -6.22 18.40
N ASP A 257 -7.37 -5.73 19.62
CA ASP A 257 -6.25 -6.03 20.50
C ASP A 257 -6.86 -6.53 21.82
N GLN A 258 -7.31 -7.78 21.78
CA GLN A 258 -7.98 -8.41 22.89
C GLN A 258 -7.44 -9.85 22.96
N HIS A 259 -6.68 -10.11 24.02
CA HIS A 259 -5.85 -11.30 24.19
C HIS A 259 -6.04 -11.87 25.60
N GLY A 260 -6.26 -13.17 25.68
CA GLY A 260 -6.53 -13.88 26.93
C GLY A 260 -7.92 -13.58 27.49
N PRO A 261 -8.21 -14.06 28.72
CA PRO A 261 -9.53 -14.02 29.36
C PRO A 261 -9.84 -12.62 29.93
N ILE A 262 -10.03 -11.65 29.03
CA ILE A 262 -10.29 -10.24 29.28
C ILE A 262 -11.41 -9.77 28.34
N GLY A 263 -12.63 -9.67 28.85
CA GLY A 263 -13.77 -9.21 28.06
C GLY A 263 -13.70 -7.73 27.70
N LYS A 264 -14.10 -7.38 26.47
CA LYS A 264 -14.21 -6.01 25.97
C LYS A 264 -15.49 -5.79 25.15
N LEU A 265 -16.04 -4.58 25.24
CA LEU A 265 -17.13 -4.15 24.36
C LEU A 265 -16.59 -3.66 23.02
N ILE A 266 -17.21 -4.09 21.93
CA ILE A 266 -17.03 -3.57 20.57
C ILE A 266 -18.36 -3.08 20.01
N THR A 267 -18.30 -2.12 19.08
CA THR A 267 -19.49 -1.60 18.39
C THR A 267 -19.32 -1.59 16.87
N LEU A 268 -20.28 -2.20 16.18
CA LEU A 268 -20.32 -2.38 14.73
C LEU A 268 -21.52 -1.61 14.16
N VAL A 269 -21.29 -0.79 13.13
CA VAL A 269 -22.36 -0.02 12.47
C VAL A 269 -22.79 -0.73 11.20
N VAL A 270 -24.06 -1.16 11.13
CA VAL A 270 -24.59 -1.80 9.92
C VAL A 270 -24.57 -0.79 8.77
N PRO A 271 -23.86 -1.07 7.66
CA PRO A 271 -23.82 -0.16 6.52
C PRO A 271 -25.21 0.13 5.95
N GLU A 272 -25.43 1.33 5.40
CA GLU A 272 -26.74 1.74 4.89
C GLU A 272 -27.27 0.80 3.78
N ASP A 273 -26.38 0.33 2.92
CA ASP A 273 -26.68 -0.64 1.85
C ASP A 273 -26.95 -2.06 2.37
N LYS A 274 -26.76 -2.30 3.67
CA LYS A 274 -26.98 -3.60 4.34
C LYS A 274 -28.13 -3.60 5.33
N LEU A 275 -28.89 -2.51 5.47
CA LEU A 275 -30.03 -2.43 6.39
C LEU A 275 -31.15 -3.43 6.07
N ASP A 276 -31.18 -4.01 4.87
CA ASP A 276 -32.13 -5.08 4.52
C ASP A 276 -31.96 -6.34 5.38
N PHE A 277 -30.76 -6.64 5.87
CA PHE A 277 -30.56 -7.70 6.86
C PHE A 277 -31.34 -7.45 8.15
N ILE A 278 -31.50 -6.18 8.52
CA ILE A 278 -32.29 -5.79 9.70
C ILE A 278 -33.79 -5.76 9.38
N ARG A 279 -34.17 -5.31 8.18
CA ARG A 279 -35.58 -5.24 7.76
C ARG A 279 -36.23 -6.62 7.66
N TYR A 280 -35.49 -7.61 7.16
CA TYR A 280 -36.03 -8.93 6.86
C TYR A 280 -35.56 -10.02 7.84
N GLY A 281 -34.58 -9.72 8.69
CA GLY A 281 -33.98 -10.70 9.60
C GLY A 281 -34.74 -10.96 10.90
N GLY A 282 -35.84 -10.26 11.19
CA GLY A 282 -36.52 -10.33 12.50
C GLY A 282 -36.95 -11.74 12.95
N SER A 283 -37.22 -12.67 12.03
CA SER A 283 -37.53 -14.08 12.34
C SER A 283 -36.35 -14.89 12.88
N GLY A 284 -35.12 -14.41 12.70
CA GLY A 284 -33.89 -15.07 13.12
C GLY A 284 -32.67 -14.54 12.37
N LEU A 285 -32.21 -13.35 12.73
CA LEU A 285 -31.00 -12.74 12.21
C LEU A 285 -29.81 -13.39 12.90
N ARG A 286 -28.90 -13.96 12.13
CA ARG A 286 -27.72 -14.68 12.63
C ARG A 286 -26.47 -13.88 12.35
N ILE A 287 -25.62 -13.73 13.35
CA ILE A 287 -24.29 -13.16 13.20
C ILE A 287 -23.27 -14.24 13.56
N LYS A 288 -22.34 -14.51 12.64
CA LYS A 288 -21.30 -15.53 12.79
C LYS A 288 -19.92 -14.89 12.65
N ILE A 289 -19.04 -15.20 13.59
CA ILE A 289 -17.60 -14.89 13.52
C ILE A 289 -16.87 -16.22 13.31
N ASP A 290 -16.01 -16.31 12.30
CA ASP A 290 -15.38 -17.58 11.94
C ASP A 290 -14.13 -17.34 11.10
N ASP A 291 -13.17 -18.24 11.14
CA ASP A 291 -12.09 -18.30 10.15
C ASP A 291 -12.06 -19.71 9.55
N PRO A 292 -12.68 -19.91 8.37
CA PRO A 292 -12.69 -21.21 7.71
C PRO A 292 -11.42 -21.50 6.91
N ASP A 293 -10.54 -20.51 6.70
CA ASP A 293 -9.49 -20.57 5.68
C ASP A 293 -8.11 -20.87 6.26
N HIS A 294 -7.88 -20.57 7.55
CA HIS A 294 -6.58 -20.73 8.19
C HIS A 294 -6.55 -21.89 9.22
N ASP A 295 -5.48 -22.68 9.19
CA ASP A 295 -5.28 -23.85 10.07
C ASP A 295 -4.60 -23.43 11.40
N THR A 296 -5.23 -22.47 12.07
CA THR A 296 -4.77 -21.86 13.31
C THR A 296 -5.93 -21.82 14.29
N GLY A 297 -5.74 -22.47 15.43
CA GLY A 297 -6.77 -22.63 16.45
C GLY A 297 -6.76 -21.44 17.37
N ASP A 298 -7.56 -20.44 17.03
CA ASP A 298 -7.87 -19.28 17.86
C ASP A 298 -9.27 -19.47 18.45
N GLY A 299 -9.36 -19.41 19.77
CA GLY A 299 -10.57 -19.66 20.53
C GLY A 299 -11.07 -18.37 21.13
N TYR A 300 -12.32 -17.99 20.84
CA TYR A 300 -12.91 -16.73 21.32
C TYR A 300 -14.26 -17.00 21.98
N ALA A 301 -14.80 -16.02 22.70
CA ALA A 301 -16.14 -16.09 23.29
C ALA A 301 -16.90 -14.76 23.13
N ILE A 302 -18.23 -14.85 23.24
CA ILE A 302 -19.15 -13.70 23.26
C ILE A 302 -20.07 -13.87 24.45
N ASP A 303 -20.17 -12.85 25.31
CA ASP A 303 -21.05 -12.84 26.49
C ASP A 303 -22.48 -12.45 26.06
N PHE A 304 -22.63 -11.29 25.42
CA PHE A 304 -23.89 -10.90 24.80
C PHE A 304 -23.71 -10.16 23.49
N VAL A 305 -24.81 -10.12 22.73
CA VAL A 305 -24.98 -9.28 21.54
C VAL A 305 -26.20 -8.39 21.72
N ARG A 306 -26.02 -7.08 21.50
CA ARG A 306 -27.07 -6.06 21.56
C ARG A 306 -27.25 -5.42 20.18
N LEU A 307 -28.45 -5.56 19.60
CA LEU A 307 -28.87 -4.87 18.39
C LEU A 307 -29.69 -3.63 18.75
N LEU A 308 -29.20 -2.46 18.33
CA LEU A 308 -29.86 -1.16 18.45
C LEU A 308 -30.40 -0.75 17.08
N ILE A 309 -31.72 -0.68 16.94
CA ILE A 309 -32.38 -0.24 15.70
C ILE A 309 -32.85 1.20 15.88
N ASN A 310 -32.46 2.07 14.95
CA ASN A 310 -32.61 3.52 15.05
C ASN A 310 -32.02 4.06 16.35
N LYS A 311 -30.71 3.83 16.54
CA LYS A 311 -29.96 4.48 17.62
C LYS A 311 -30.07 5.99 17.48
N LYS A 312 -30.31 6.64 18.61
CA LYS A 312 -30.49 8.08 18.76
C LYS A 312 -29.14 8.78 18.85
N ASP A 313 -28.97 9.81 18.02
CA ASP A 313 -27.72 10.58 17.93
C ASP A 313 -27.45 11.40 19.19
N GLU A 314 -28.51 11.81 19.88
CA GLU A 314 -28.47 12.53 21.15
C GLU A 314 -28.08 11.66 22.34
N PHE A 315 -28.11 10.33 22.21
CA PHE A 315 -27.68 9.43 23.27
C PHE A 315 -26.16 9.28 23.26
N THR A 316 -25.51 10.00 24.18
CA THR A 316 -24.04 10.06 24.30
C THR A 316 -23.51 9.57 25.65
N VAL A 317 -24.36 8.98 26.50
CA VAL A 317 -24.00 8.58 27.88
C VAL A 317 -22.81 7.62 27.90
N ASN A 318 -22.78 6.67 26.96
CA ASN A 318 -21.74 5.67 26.84
C ASN A 318 -20.69 6.03 25.78
N ASN A 319 -20.62 7.30 25.35
CA ASN A 319 -19.64 7.73 24.34
C ASN A 319 -18.38 8.31 24.99
N GLY A 320 -17.24 8.10 24.34
CA GLY A 320 -16.02 8.88 24.54
C GLY A 320 -15.78 9.85 23.37
N ARG A 321 -14.63 10.53 23.45
CA ARG A 321 -14.15 11.47 22.44
C ARG A 321 -12.87 10.94 21.81
N VAL A 322 -12.78 10.99 20.49
CA VAL A 322 -11.57 10.66 19.75
C VAL A 322 -11.19 11.84 18.88
N LYS A 323 -9.92 12.21 18.93
CA LYS A 323 -9.34 13.24 18.07
C LYS A 323 -7.98 12.80 17.58
N GLY A 324 -7.48 13.44 16.52
CA GLY A 324 -6.12 13.20 16.05
C GLY A 324 -5.85 13.92 14.74
N GLY A 325 -4.69 13.65 14.16
CA GLY A 325 -4.38 14.05 12.78
C GLY A 325 -3.96 12.88 11.90
N VAL A 326 -4.17 13.04 10.60
CA VAL A 326 -3.67 12.15 9.55
C VAL A 326 -2.50 12.83 8.85
N TYR A 327 -1.37 12.15 8.77
CA TYR A 327 -0.12 12.70 8.24
C TYR A 327 0.57 11.71 7.29
N GLU A 328 1.45 12.21 6.42
CA GLU A 328 2.34 11.31 5.68
C GLU A 328 3.24 10.54 6.65
N ALA A 329 3.51 9.29 6.33
CA ALA A 329 4.39 8.45 7.10
C ALA A 329 5.24 7.55 6.20
N LYS A 330 6.34 7.03 6.77
CA LYS A 330 7.21 6.06 6.13
C LYS A 330 7.73 5.07 7.17
N TYR A 331 8.03 3.86 6.74
CA TYR A 331 8.69 2.88 7.60
C TYR A 331 10.21 3.16 7.68
N VAL A 332 10.75 3.16 8.89
CA VAL A 332 12.19 3.18 9.19
C VAL A 332 12.50 1.89 9.94
N GLY A 333 13.00 0.88 9.22
CA GLY A 333 12.95 -0.51 9.70
C GLY A 333 11.50 -0.96 9.82
N ASP A 334 11.14 -1.51 10.98
CA ASP A 334 9.76 -1.95 11.27
C ASP A 334 8.91 -0.88 11.96
N LYS A 335 9.48 0.29 12.26
CA LYS A 335 8.75 1.37 12.91
C LYS A 335 8.16 2.32 11.87
N LEU A 336 6.86 2.59 11.97
CA LEU A 336 6.23 3.67 11.23
C LEU A 336 6.61 5.02 11.84
N ASP A 337 7.25 5.87 11.04
CA ASP A 337 7.61 7.24 11.37
C ASP A 337 6.58 8.21 10.76
N ILE A 338 5.87 8.96 11.61
CA ILE A 338 4.80 9.87 11.22
C ILE A 338 5.36 11.30 11.09
N ASP A 339 5.32 11.85 9.89
CA ASP A 339 5.80 13.21 9.60
C ASP A 339 4.69 14.24 9.84
N LYS A 340 4.59 14.74 11.08
CA LYS A 340 3.59 15.74 11.47
C LYS A 340 3.72 17.08 10.73
N SER A 341 4.82 17.32 10.01
CA SER A 341 4.96 18.51 9.16
C SER A 341 4.20 18.39 7.84
N LYS A 342 3.73 17.17 7.49
CA LYS A 342 3.00 16.86 6.27
C LYS A 342 1.58 16.33 6.57
N PRO A 343 0.66 17.21 6.99
CA PRO A 343 -0.73 16.81 7.20
C PRO A 343 -1.41 16.41 5.89
N ILE A 344 -2.24 15.36 5.95
CA ILE A 344 -3.03 14.90 4.81
C ILE A 344 -4.43 15.51 4.90
N ILE A 345 -4.69 16.46 4.01
CA ILE A 345 -5.96 17.19 3.90
C ILE A 345 -6.99 16.35 3.15
N GLY A 346 -8.22 16.32 3.65
CA GLY A 346 -9.31 15.60 3.00
C GLY A 346 -9.12 14.08 2.96
N ALA A 347 -8.43 13.51 3.95
CA ALA A 347 -8.45 12.09 4.22
C ALA A 347 -9.79 11.70 4.86
N LYS A 348 -10.32 10.56 4.48
CA LYS A 348 -11.54 9.99 5.04
C LYS A 348 -11.17 9.14 6.25
N VAL A 349 -11.67 9.51 7.43
CA VAL A 349 -11.46 8.82 8.70
C VAL A 349 -12.75 8.13 9.13
N SER A 350 -12.72 6.80 9.21
CA SER A 350 -13.84 5.97 9.70
C SER A 350 -13.50 5.50 11.11
N ILE A 351 -14.42 5.68 12.06
CA ILE A 351 -14.26 5.26 13.45
C ILE A 351 -15.32 4.20 13.74
N SER A 352 -14.93 3.02 14.26
CA SER A 352 -15.90 1.98 14.62
C SER A 352 -16.96 2.52 15.59
N GLY A 353 -18.22 2.19 15.34
CA GLY A 353 -19.35 2.73 16.11
C GLY A 353 -19.77 4.16 15.75
N VAL A 354 -19.09 4.85 14.82
CA VAL A 354 -19.54 6.14 14.26
C VAL A 354 -20.09 5.91 12.86
N LYS A 355 -21.31 6.39 12.60
CA LYS A 355 -22.01 6.16 11.33
C LYS A 355 -21.29 6.80 10.15
N ASP A 356 -21.05 8.11 10.25
CA ASP A 356 -20.55 8.89 9.14
C ASP A 356 -19.03 9.06 9.23
N PRO A 357 -18.29 8.88 8.13
CA PRO A 357 -16.87 9.15 8.11
C PRO A 357 -16.57 10.65 8.26
N ILE A 358 -15.45 10.96 8.88
CA ILE A 358 -14.98 12.33 9.10
C ILE A 358 -13.92 12.67 8.05
N ILE A 359 -14.02 13.86 7.46
CA ILE A 359 -13.02 14.35 6.51
C ILE A 359 -12.03 15.25 7.24
N THR A 360 -10.73 14.99 7.09
CA THR A 360 -9.71 15.81 7.75
C THR A 360 -9.67 17.23 7.22
N ASP A 361 -9.43 18.19 8.13
CA ASP A 361 -9.35 19.61 7.81
C ASP A 361 -8.03 20.01 7.13
N SER A 362 -7.79 21.32 6.94
CA SER A 362 -6.56 21.86 6.33
C SER A 362 -5.29 21.58 7.14
N LYS A 363 -5.41 21.15 8.39
CA LYS A 363 -4.31 20.73 9.27
C LYS A 363 -4.23 19.20 9.40
N GLY A 364 -5.01 18.46 8.62
CA GLY A 364 -5.10 17.02 8.69
C GLY A 364 -5.86 16.51 9.92
N GLN A 365 -6.58 17.36 10.66
CA GLN A 365 -7.18 17.02 11.95
C GLN A 365 -8.58 16.44 11.79
N TYR A 366 -8.95 15.53 12.71
CA TYR A 366 -10.28 14.94 12.83
C TYR A 366 -10.74 14.90 14.31
N TYR A 367 -12.05 14.89 14.54
CA TYR A 367 -12.66 14.86 15.88
C TYR A 367 -14.04 14.19 15.85
N SER A 368 -14.34 13.38 16.86
CA SER A 368 -15.69 12.87 17.16
C SER A 368 -15.91 12.77 18.67
N ASP A 369 -17.07 13.21 19.13
CA ASP A 369 -17.60 12.98 20.49
C ASP A 369 -18.71 11.91 20.52
N LYS A 370 -18.98 11.30 19.36
CA LYS A 370 -20.02 10.28 19.19
C LYS A 370 -19.48 8.85 19.22
N VAL A 371 -18.26 8.64 19.72
CA VAL A 371 -17.60 7.33 19.65
C VAL A 371 -18.05 6.45 20.81
N PRO A 372 -18.69 5.30 20.59
CA PRO A 372 -19.07 4.39 21.67
C PRO A 372 -17.84 3.96 22.48
N ALA A 373 -18.01 3.85 23.80
CA ALA A 373 -16.98 3.35 24.70
C ALA A 373 -16.73 1.86 24.45
N GLY A 374 -15.49 1.41 24.66
CA GLY A 374 -15.02 0.08 24.32
C GLY A 374 -13.73 0.13 23.52
N GLN A 375 -13.43 -0.95 22.82
CA GLN A 375 -12.32 -0.96 21.88
C GLN A 375 -12.74 -0.29 20.56
N VAL A 376 -11.88 0.59 20.03
CA VAL A 376 -12.21 1.43 18.88
C VAL A 376 -11.16 1.29 17.79
N ILE A 377 -11.60 1.06 16.56
CA ILE A 377 -10.75 1.04 15.37
C ILE A 377 -10.95 2.34 14.59
N VAL A 378 -9.85 3.04 14.34
CA VAL A 378 -9.81 4.25 13.51
C VAL A 378 -9.08 3.92 12.21
N THR A 379 -9.78 4.00 11.08
CA THR A 379 -9.23 3.76 9.74
C THR A 379 -9.15 5.06 8.96
N ALA A 380 -7.99 5.38 8.38
CA ALA A 380 -7.83 6.51 7.47
C ALA A 380 -7.54 6.05 6.03
N GLU A 381 -8.20 6.71 5.08
CA GLU A 381 -8.15 6.44 3.64
C GLU A 381 -7.90 7.75 2.88
N LYS A 382 -7.01 7.72 1.90
CA LYS A 382 -6.78 8.83 0.96
C LYS A 382 -6.27 8.26 -0.36
N ASP A 383 -6.83 8.72 -1.47
CA ASP A 383 -6.35 8.34 -2.80
C ASP A 383 -4.85 8.64 -2.94
N GLY A 384 -4.10 7.69 -3.48
CA GLY A 384 -2.65 7.76 -3.59
C GLY A 384 -1.89 7.40 -2.30
N TYR A 385 -2.57 6.94 -1.25
CA TYR A 385 -1.96 6.44 -0.03
C TYR A 385 -2.44 5.03 0.31
N ALA A 386 -1.62 4.27 1.04
CA ALA A 386 -2.04 3.00 1.62
C ALA A 386 -3.01 3.27 2.77
N THR A 387 -4.18 2.63 2.73
CA THR A 387 -5.15 2.62 3.84
C THR A 387 -4.51 2.07 5.09
N ARG A 388 -4.81 2.65 6.25
CA ARG A 388 -4.29 2.16 7.53
C ARG A 388 -5.34 2.24 8.63
N SER A 389 -5.33 1.25 9.51
CA SER A 389 -6.10 1.22 10.75
C SER A 389 -5.18 1.44 11.96
N ALA A 390 -5.73 2.05 13.01
CA ALA A 390 -5.12 2.17 14.33
C ALA A 390 -6.15 1.76 15.39
N THR A 391 -5.69 1.01 16.39
CA THR A 391 -6.51 0.49 17.48
C THR A 391 -6.35 1.39 18.70
N ILE A 392 -7.48 1.85 19.23
CA ILE A 392 -7.58 2.41 20.58
C ILE A 392 -8.05 1.26 21.45
N GLU A 393 -7.14 0.69 22.23
CA GLU A 393 -7.36 -0.54 23.01
C GLU A 393 -8.59 -0.43 23.93
N THR A 394 -8.77 0.73 24.55
CA THR A 394 -9.80 1.02 25.56
C THR A 394 -10.17 2.51 25.54
N LEU A 395 -11.37 2.82 25.05
CA LEU A 395 -12.01 4.13 25.17
C LEU A 395 -13.04 4.09 26.31
N ILE A 396 -12.74 4.76 27.42
CA ILE A 396 -13.66 4.86 28.56
C ILE A 396 -14.71 5.96 28.27
N ALA A 397 -15.98 5.67 28.59
CA ALA A 397 -17.09 6.63 28.47
C ALA A 397 -16.76 7.98 29.13
N GLY A 398 -17.08 9.07 28.44
CA GLY A 398 -16.81 10.45 28.83
C GLY A 398 -15.34 10.89 28.72
N LYS A 399 -14.39 9.98 28.48
CA LYS A 399 -12.97 10.32 28.31
C LYS A 399 -12.65 10.72 26.88
N GLU A 400 -11.44 11.24 26.69
CA GLU A 400 -10.92 11.68 25.39
C GLU A 400 -9.60 10.99 25.11
N VAL A 401 -9.45 10.46 23.90
CA VAL A 401 -8.23 9.82 23.40
C VAL A 401 -7.72 10.59 22.18
N ASN A 402 -6.40 10.77 22.09
CA ASN A 402 -5.73 11.32 20.93
C ASN A 402 -5.06 10.20 20.13
N GLN A 403 -5.46 10.02 18.87
CA GLN A 403 -4.96 8.95 17.99
C GLN A 403 -4.52 9.54 16.65
N ASP A 404 -3.22 9.77 16.47
CA ASP A 404 -2.68 10.15 15.15
C ASP A 404 -2.58 8.92 14.24
N ILE A 405 -2.73 9.11 12.92
CA ILE A 405 -2.57 8.06 11.91
C ILE A 405 -1.58 8.52 10.84
N GLY A 406 -0.58 7.69 10.56
CA GLY A 406 0.34 7.89 9.44
C GLY A 406 -0.09 7.09 8.22
N LEU A 407 -0.20 7.71 7.04
CA LEU A 407 -0.44 7.00 5.78
C LEU A 407 0.81 7.01 4.90
N VAL A 408 1.13 5.85 4.31
CA VAL A 408 2.26 5.71 3.41
C VAL A 408 1.85 6.12 2.00
N ASN A 409 2.57 7.09 1.43
CA ASN A 409 2.34 7.59 0.07
C ASN A 409 2.68 6.50 -0.96
N LEU A 410 1.82 6.32 -1.98
CA LEU A 410 1.94 5.31 -3.04
C LEU A 410 2.30 5.92 -4.41
N SER A 411 2.73 7.18 -4.44
CA SER A 411 3.25 7.80 -5.66
C SER A 411 4.42 7.00 -6.22
N SER A 412 4.40 6.84 -7.54
CA SER A 412 5.46 6.20 -8.29
C SER A 412 6.80 6.90 -8.07
N PRO A 413 7.90 6.13 -8.06
CA PRO A 413 9.26 6.63 -8.24
C PRO A 413 9.39 7.64 -9.38
N ASN A 414 10.33 8.59 -9.24
CA ASN A 414 10.65 9.52 -10.32
C ASN A 414 11.20 8.77 -11.54
N THR A 415 10.82 9.22 -12.74
CA THR A 415 11.36 8.70 -14.00
C THR A 415 12.89 8.91 -14.05
N PRO A 416 13.68 7.90 -14.48
CA PRO A 416 15.13 8.06 -14.63
C PRO A 416 15.49 9.15 -15.63
N VAL A 417 16.72 9.65 -15.55
CA VAL A 417 17.27 10.61 -16.52
C VAL A 417 18.41 9.95 -17.28
N ILE A 418 18.33 9.95 -18.61
CA ILE A 418 19.37 9.42 -19.49
C ILE A 418 20.15 10.59 -20.10
N SER A 419 21.46 10.60 -19.93
CA SER A 419 22.38 11.56 -20.54
C SER A 419 23.43 10.84 -21.38
N VAL A 420 23.95 11.52 -22.41
CA VAL A 420 24.99 11.00 -23.31
C VAL A 420 26.21 11.92 -23.28
N SER A 421 27.39 11.37 -23.57
CA SER A 421 28.66 12.13 -23.56
C SER A 421 28.74 13.22 -24.63
N THR A 422 28.04 13.05 -25.75
CA THR A 422 27.92 14.05 -26.82
C THR A 422 26.61 13.85 -27.60
N GLU A 423 26.03 14.95 -28.06
CA GLU A 423 24.93 14.94 -29.03
C GLU A 423 25.37 15.37 -30.44
N GLU A 424 26.61 15.84 -30.59
CA GLU A 424 27.20 16.18 -31.88
C GLU A 424 27.55 14.90 -32.67
N PRO A 425 27.50 14.92 -34.01
CA PRO A 425 27.98 13.83 -34.86
C PRO A 425 29.35 13.35 -34.43
N THR A 426 29.55 12.04 -34.34
CA THR A 426 30.78 11.47 -33.84
C THR A 426 31.06 10.08 -34.39
N ASN A 427 32.35 9.78 -34.59
CA ASN A 427 32.81 8.46 -34.97
C ASN A 427 33.41 7.65 -33.82
N ILE A 428 33.35 8.15 -32.60
CA ILE A 428 33.72 7.38 -31.40
C ILE A 428 32.46 6.86 -30.70
N ASP A 429 32.65 5.93 -29.78
CA ASP A 429 31.52 5.38 -29.02
C ASP A 429 30.96 6.43 -28.07
N VAL A 430 29.64 6.49 -27.97
CA VAL A 430 28.92 7.40 -27.06
C VAL A 430 28.75 6.72 -25.71
N GLU A 431 29.13 7.41 -24.64
CA GLU A 431 28.90 6.93 -23.28
C GLU A 431 27.51 7.37 -22.80
N VAL A 432 26.73 6.41 -22.32
CA VAL A 432 25.38 6.57 -21.78
C VAL A 432 25.47 6.53 -20.26
N THR A 433 24.94 7.55 -19.60
CA THR A 433 24.79 7.61 -18.14
C THR A 433 23.31 7.68 -17.80
N ILE A 434 22.87 6.84 -16.86
CA ILE A 434 21.49 6.83 -16.37
C ILE A 434 21.49 7.20 -14.90
N THR A 435 20.74 8.25 -14.56
CA THR A 435 20.55 8.72 -13.19
C THR A 435 19.20 8.26 -12.67
N TYR A 436 19.21 7.56 -11.54
CA TYR A 436 18.02 7.12 -10.82
C TYR A 436 17.89 7.94 -9.54
N ALA A 437 16.66 8.29 -9.16
CA ALA A 437 16.42 8.92 -7.87
C ALA A 437 16.81 7.99 -6.70
N GLU A 438 17.11 8.59 -5.55
CA GLU A 438 17.62 7.89 -4.38
C GLU A 438 16.53 6.97 -3.77
N GLY A 439 16.92 5.83 -3.21
CA GLY A 439 16.00 4.86 -2.60
C GLY A 439 15.37 3.83 -3.55
N HIS A 440 15.60 3.92 -4.87
CA HIS A 440 15.05 2.95 -5.83
C HIS A 440 15.91 1.69 -5.97
N VAL A 441 15.22 0.54 -6.05
CA VAL A 441 15.76 -0.82 -6.25
C VAL A 441 15.52 -1.28 -7.70
N GLU A 442 16.25 -2.29 -8.17
CA GLU A 442 16.08 -2.86 -9.52
C GLU A 442 16.13 -1.80 -10.65
N ARG A 443 17.29 -1.14 -10.74
CA ARG A 443 17.59 -0.13 -11.77
C ARG A 443 17.90 -0.84 -13.08
N VAL A 444 17.05 -0.68 -14.09
CA VAL A 444 17.17 -1.43 -15.34
C VAL A 444 17.05 -0.55 -16.58
N TYR A 445 17.75 -0.96 -17.64
CA TYR A 445 17.69 -0.33 -18.95
C TYR A 445 17.62 -1.38 -20.06
N ARG A 446 17.20 -0.98 -21.25
CA ARG A 446 17.28 -1.81 -22.45
C ARG A 446 17.68 -0.98 -23.67
N ILE A 447 18.16 -1.67 -24.68
CA ILE A 447 18.59 -1.10 -25.96
C ILE A 447 17.70 -1.67 -27.06
N ASP A 448 17.12 -0.80 -27.89
CA ASP A 448 16.31 -1.14 -29.06
C ASP A 448 15.17 -2.13 -28.79
N GLY A 449 14.52 -1.98 -27.64
CA GLY A 449 13.40 -2.82 -27.23
C GLY A 449 13.78 -4.26 -26.85
N GLY A 450 15.07 -4.56 -26.69
CA GLY A 450 15.56 -5.86 -26.21
C GLY A 450 15.27 -6.13 -24.73
N GLU A 451 15.99 -7.10 -24.16
CA GLU A 451 15.84 -7.49 -22.75
C GLU A 451 16.27 -6.38 -21.79
N TRP A 452 15.59 -6.29 -20.64
CA TRP A 452 15.97 -5.41 -19.55
C TRP A 452 17.24 -5.92 -18.85
N LYS A 453 18.22 -5.03 -18.73
CA LYS A 453 19.53 -5.27 -18.11
C LYS A 453 19.68 -4.43 -16.86
N GLU A 454 20.35 -4.96 -15.84
CA GLU A 454 20.69 -4.21 -14.64
C GLU A 454 21.68 -3.08 -14.98
N TYR A 455 21.42 -1.89 -14.43
CA TYR A 455 22.32 -0.75 -14.55
C TYR A 455 23.37 -0.76 -13.44
N THR A 456 24.61 -1.07 -13.82
CA THR A 456 25.77 -1.12 -12.91
C THR A 456 26.66 0.12 -12.97
N GLY A 457 26.43 1.00 -13.95
CA GLY A 457 27.19 2.23 -14.18
C GLY A 457 27.12 2.67 -15.64
N PRO A 458 27.79 3.78 -16.00
CA PRO A 458 27.87 4.25 -17.38
C PRO A 458 28.40 3.16 -18.32
N PHE A 459 27.88 3.12 -19.54
CA PHE A 459 28.27 2.14 -20.56
C PHE A 459 28.35 2.80 -21.93
N LYS A 460 29.05 2.17 -22.87
CA LYS A 460 29.25 2.69 -24.23
C LYS A 460 28.36 2.00 -25.25
N VAL A 461 27.94 2.77 -26.25
CA VAL A 461 27.29 2.26 -27.48
C VAL A 461 28.07 2.72 -28.70
N SER A 462 28.25 1.80 -29.65
CA SER A 462 29.04 2.02 -30.88
C SER A 462 28.17 2.25 -32.13
N GLU A 463 26.85 2.15 -31.98
CA GLU A 463 25.87 2.28 -33.06
C GLU A 463 24.66 3.09 -32.58
N ASN A 464 23.95 3.69 -33.53
CA ASN A 464 22.71 4.42 -33.27
C ASN A 464 21.65 3.46 -32.71
N CYS A 465 21.03 3.86 -31.60
CA CYS A 465 20.11 3.02 -30.86
C CYS A 465 19.13 3.84 -30.02
N LYS A 466 18.12 3.17 -29.47
CA LYS A 466 17.19 3.68 -28.48
C LYS A 466 17.52 3.10 -27.11
N ILE A 467 17.77 3.96 -26.14
CA ILE A 467 17.90 3.61 -24.72
C ILE A 467 16.58 3.86 -24.02
N GLU A 468 16.10 2.87 -23.27
CA GLU A 468 14.97 3.00 -22.37
C GLU A 468 15.40 2.61 -20.95
N ALA A 469 14.92 3.32 -19.93
CA ALA A 469 15.30 3.07 -18.54
C ALA A 469 14.10 3.19 -17.60
N LYS A 470 14.03 2.32 -16.60
CA LYS A 470 13.03 2.37 -15.52
C LYS A 470 13.60 1.79 -14.22
N SER A 471 12.89 2.04 -13.13
CA SER A 471 13.25 1.55 -11.79
C SER A 471 12.03 1.08 -11.04
N LYS A 472 12.28 0.25 -10.02
CA LYS A 472 11.27 -0.18 -9.08
C LYS A 472 11.59 0.32 -7.68
N GLU A 473 10.59 0.36 -6.83
CA GLU A 473 10.76 0.63 -5.41
C GLU A 473 9.90 -0.34 -4.62
N LYS A 474 10.52 -1.05 -3.67
CA LYS A 474 9.80 -1.84 -2.67
C LYS A 474 9.52 -0.94 -1.48
N ARG A 475 8.24 -0.61 -1.28
CA ARG A 475 7.78 0.27 -0.20
C ARG A 475 6.97 -0.52 0.81
N LYS A 476 7.45 -0.60 2.04
CA LYS A 476 6.68 -1.19 3.15
C LYS A 476 5.50 -0.27 3.48
N VAL A 477 4.30 -0.83 3.51
CA VAL A 477 3.04 -0.09 3.72
C VAL A 477 2.30 -0.56 4.98
N GLU A 478 2.52 -1.81 5.39
CA GLU A 478 2.03 -2.41 6.63
C GLU A 478 3.13 -3.36 7.15
N ASP A 479 2.98 -3.93 8.36
CA ASP A 479 4.06 -4.66 9.04
C ASP A 479 4.54 -5.91 8.28
N ASP A 480 3.63 -6.56 7.57
CA ASP A 480 3.85 -7.76 6.74
C ASP A 480 3.64 -7.50 5.22
N LYS A 481 3.40 -6.24 4.84
CA LYS A 481 3.02 -5.88 3.47
C LYS A 481 3.97 -4.87 2.85
N THR A 482 4.50 -5.26 1.69
CA THR A 482 5.34 -4.41 0.84
C THR A 482 4.71 -4.34 -0.54
N VAL A 483 4.63 -3.12 -1.10
CA VAL A 483 4.19 -2.90 -2.48
C VAL A 483 5.39 -2.61 -3.36
N GLU A 484 5.31 -3.03 -4.61
CA GLU A 484 6.29 -2.69 -5.64
C GLU A 484 5.72 -1.58 -6.52
N LEU A 485 6.46 -0.47 -6.63
CA LEU A 485 6.08 0.70 -7.40
C LEU A 485 7.06 0.90 -8.56
N GLU A 486 6.56 1.04 -9.78
CA GLU A 486 7.40 1.31 -10.96
C GLU A 486 7.46 2.82 -11.28
N SER A 487 8.62 3.31 -11.70
CA SER A 487 8.72 4.62 -12.35
C SER A 487 8.14 4.59 -13.77
N GLY A 488 7.89 5.77 -14.34
CA GLY A 488 7.72 5.89 -15.79
C GLY A 488 9.01 5.51 -16.55
N ILE A 489 8.87 5.17 -17.82
CA ILE A 489 10.01 4.81 -18.69
C ILE A 489 10.65 6.08 -19.25
N ALA A 490 11.94 6.26 -18.98
CA ALA A 490 12.77 7.26 -19.64
C ALA A 490 13.19 6.75 -21.02
N GLU A 491 13.26 7.63 -22.02
CA GLU A 491 13.64 7.30 -23.39
C GLU A 491 14.70 8.28 -23.92
N LYS A 492 15.74 7.76 -24.57
CA LYS A 492 16.74 8.54 -25.31
C LYS A 492 17.09 7.84 -26.61
N LYS A 493 16.96 8.55 -27.74
CA LYS A 493 17.47 8.10 -29.04
C LYS A 493 18.86 8.66 -29.26
N ILE A 494 19.77 7.80 -29.71
CA ILE A 494 21.14 8.11 -30.09
C ILE A 494 21.21 7.92 -31.60
N THR A 495 21.44 9.01 -32.32
CA THR A 495 21.40 9.05 -33.79
C THR A 495 22.61 9.78 -34.37
N ASN A 496 23.60 10.09 -33.53
CA ASN A 496 24.76 10.90 -33.86
C ASN A 496 26.03 10.08 -34.04
N ILE A 497 25.95 8.75 -34.03
CA ILE A 497 27.10 7.89 -34.29
C ILE A 497 27.15 7.59 -35.78
N ASP A 498 28.27 7.97 -36.39
CA ASP A 498 28.58 7.72 -37.78
C ASP A 498 30.00 7.16 -37.89
N LYS A 499 30.12 5.93 -38.37
CA LYS A 499 31.39 5.20 -38.50
C LYS A 499 31.82 5.08 -39.96
N ASP A 500 31.00 5.56 -40.90
CA ASP A 500 31.24 5.41 -42.32
C ASP A 500 32.08 6.59 -42.82
N PRO A 501 33.26 6.35 -43.42
CA PRO A 501 34.04 7.43 -43.99
C PRO A 501 33.31 8.11 -45.16
N PRO A 502 33.40 9.44 -45.28
CA PRO A 502 32.85 10.13 -46.44
C PRO A 502 33.55 9.64 -47.70
N THR A 503 32.82 9.64 -48.80
CA THR A 503 33.30 9.16 -50.10
C THR A 503 33.41 10.28 -51.13
N GLY A 504 34.25 10.05 -52.13
CA GLY A 504 34.48 10.98 -53.21
C GLY A 504 35.35 10.37 -54.28
N LYS A 505 35.42 11.04 -55.43
CA LYS A 505 36.19 10.62 -56.60
C LYS A 505 36.97 11.78 -57.18
N VAL A 506 38.08 11.48 -57.83
CA VAL A 506 38.85 12.47 -58.58
C VAL A 506 38.56 12.31 -60.07
N ILE A 507 38.16 13.40 -60.71
CA ILE A 507 38.09 13.48 -62.17
C ILE A 507 39.30 14.26 -62.69
N VAL A 508 39.77 13.91 -63.88
CA VAL A 508 40.89 14.62 -64.52
C VAL A 508 40.33 15.52 -65.62
N ASP A 509 40.55 16.82 -65.49
CA ASP A 509 40.20 17.82 -66.49
C ASP A 509 41.39 18.07 -67.42
N TYR A 510 41.21 17.74 -68.70
CA TYR A 510 42.19 17.91 -69.78
C TYR A 510 41.90 19.12 -70.68
N SER A 511 41.11 20.10 -70.22
CA SER A 511 40.84 21.33 -70.98
C SER A 511 42.13 22.04 -71.42
N ASP A 512 43.21 21.91 -70.64
CA ASP A 512 44.59 22.20 -71.05
C ASP A 512 45.48 20.95 -70.88
N PRO A 513 45.79 20.22 -71.97
CA PRO A 513 46.57 18.98 -71.92
C PRO A 513 48.01 19.16 -71.39
N SER A 514 48.51 20.40 -71.36
CA SER A 514 49.85 20.72 -70.84
C SER A 514 49.88 20.83 -69.31
N LYS A 515 48.71 21.01 -68.68
CA LYS A 515 48.54 21.17 -67.24
C LYS A 515 47.18 20.64 -66.76
N PRO A 516 46.93 19.32 -66.84
CA PRO A 516 45.66 18.74 -66.41
C PRO A 516 45.38 19.04 -64.93
N VAL A 517 44.09 19.18 -64.61
CA VAL A 517 43.64 19.49 -63.25
C VAL A 517 42.93 18.27 -62.67
N LEU A 518 43.46 17.75 -61.57
CA LEU A 518 42.77 16.77 -60.74
C LEU A 518 41.69 17.51 -59.95
N LYS A 519 40.42 17.19 -60.14
CA LYS A 519 39.29 17.81 -59.43
C LYS A 519 38.59 16.79 -58.55
N LEU A 520 38.52 17.08 -57.26
CA LEU A 520 37.78 16.28 -56.29
C LEU A 520 36.28 16.55 -56.42
N ILE A 521 35.50 15.48 -56.50
CA ILE A 521 34.05 15.47 -56.36
C ILE A 521 33.73 14.67 -55.11
N LEU A 522 33.15 15.34 -54.13
CA LEU A 522 32.67 14.71 -52.89
C LEU A 522 31.25 14.21 -53.10
N ASP A 523 30.94 13.03 -52.57
CA ASP A 523 29.58 12.51 -52.57
C ASP A 523 28.72 13.19 -51.48
N GLU A 524 29.39 13.70 -50.42
CA GLU A 524 28.79 14.53 -49.37
C GLU A 524 29.32 15.97 -49.42
N GLU A 525 28.44 16.94 -49.66
CA GLU A 525 28.84 18.35 -49.88
C GLU A 525 29.49 19.01 -48.64
N ASP A 526 29.14 18.55 -47.45
CA ASP A 526 29.54 19.14 -46.16
C ASP A 526 30.91 18.66 -45.64
N SER A 527 31.62 17.80 -46.38
CA SER A 527 32.95 17.30 -45.98
C SER A 527 34.02 18.41 -46.02
N GLU A 528 34.80 18.52 -44.94
CA GLU A 528 35.92 19.46 -44.81
C GLU A 528 37.19 18.88 -45.45
N ILE A 529 37.83 19.64 -46.34
CA ILE A 529 39.10 19.22 -46.96
C ILE A 529 40.24 19.30 -45.94
N ILE A 530 40.99 18.21 -45.81
CA ILE A 530 42.19 18.17 -44.98
C ILE A 530 43.38 18.58 -45.84
N ALA A 531 43.98 19.73 -45.50
CA ALA A 531 45.19 20.20 -46.16
C ALA A 531 46.34 19.17 -46.02
N PRO A 532 47.20 19.02 -47.04
CA PRO A 532 48.35 18.13 -46.94
C PRO A 532 49.34 18.62 -45.88
N GLY A 533 50.17 17.70 -45.39
CA GLY A 533 51.30 18.05 -44.51
C GLY A 533 52.42 18.77 -45.26
N SER A 534 53.59 18.88 -44.63
CA SER A 534 54.78 19.47 -45.27
C SER A 534 55.31 18.65 -46.46
N THR A 535 54.85 17.41 -46.61
CA THR A 535 55.22 16.54 -47.73
C THR A 535 54.02 15.75 -48.26
N VAL A 536 54.13 15.30 -49.52
CA VAL A 536 53.23 14.32 -50.16
C VAL A 536 54.04 13.27 -50.89
N GLU A 537 53.53 12.04 -50.94
CA GLU A 537 54.22 10.89 -51.54
C GLU A 537 53.58 10.52 -52.88
N TYR A 538 54.40 10.29 -53.91
CA TYR A 538 53.95 9.75 -55.19
C TYR A 538 55.12 9.03 -55.90
N ASP A 539 54.85 7.84 -56.45
CA ASP A 539 55.83 7.05 -57.21
C ASP A 539 57.18 6.88 -56.48
N ASN A 540 57.13 6.52 -55.18
CA ASN A 540 58.28 6.39 -54.28
C ASN A 540 59.14 7.65 -54.08
N ASN A 541 58.61 8.83 -54.43
CA ASN A 541 59.26 10.11 -54.18
C ASN A 541 58.49 10.92 -53.14
N THR A 542 59.24 11.56 -52.24
CA THR A 542 58.72 12.56 -51.29
C THR A 542 58.80 13.96 -51.92
N TYR A 543 57.66 14.61 -52.06
CA TYR A 543 57.53 15.97 -52.58
C TYR A 543 57.33 16.94 -51.42
N ASN A 544 58.01 18.10 -51.46
CA ASN A 544 57.86 19.15 -50.47
C ASN A 544 56.68 20.06 -50.82
N VAL A 545 55.82 20.34 -49.85
CA VAL A 545 54.71 21.30 -49.97
C VAL A 545 55.15 22.64 -49.40
N ILE A 546 55.14 23.69 -50.23
CA ILE A 546 55.48 25.06 -49.83
C ILE A 546 54.33 25.98 -50.25
N GLY A 547 53.54 26.44 -49.28
CA GLY A 547 52.26 27.12 -49.55
C GLY A 547 51.30 26.18 -50.28
N SER A 548 50.73 26.65 -51.40
CA SER A 548 49.89 25.82 -52.27
C SER A 548 50.67 25.05 -53.35
N ASN A 549 52.00 25.13 -53.37
CA ASN A 549 52.83 24.55 -54.42
C ASN A 549 53.55 23.29 -53.94
N ILE A 550 53.62 22.28 -54.81
CA ILE A 550 54.27 21.00 -54.56
C ILE A 550 55.55 20.92 -55.39
N TYR A 551 56.66 20.54 -54.76
CA TYR A 551 58.00 20.53 -55.37
C TYR A 551 58.72 19.19 -55.24
N LEU A 552 59.47 18.80 -56.26
CA LEU A 552 60.47 17.74 -56.21
C LEU A 552 61.82 18.31 -56.60
N ALA A 553 62.84 18.18 -55.74
CA ALA A 553 64.20 18.69 -56.00
C ALA A 553 64.24 20.16 -56.50
N GLY A 554 63.36 21.03 -55.96
CA GLY A 554 63.27 22.44 -56.34
C GLY A 554 62.42 22.75 -57.58
N VAL A 555 61.94 21.73 -58.29
CA VAL A 555 61.06 21.86 -59.46
C VAL A 555 59.61 21.84 -59.01
N LYS A 556 58.80 22.81 -59.46
CA LYS A 556 57.37 22.87 -59.17
C LYS A 556 56.61 21.82 -59.99
N VAL A 557 55.96 20.89 -59.32
CA VAL A 557 55.30 19.71 -59.89
C VAL A 557 53.79 19.90 -59.97
N ALA A 558 53.20 20.55 -58.97
CA ALA A 558 51.78 20.83 -58.94
C ALA A 558 51.43 22.07 -58.10
N THR A 559 50.21 22.57 -58.25
CA THR A 559 49.60 23.61 -57.41
C THR A 559 48.22 23.17 -56.94
N ILE A 560 47.98 23.26 -55.64
CA ILE A 560 46.69 23.02 -55.00
C ILE A 560 45.87 24.31 -55.07
N SER A 561 44.57 24.21 -55.36
CA SER A 561 43.64 25.33 -55.31
C SER A 561 43.47 25.85 -53.87
N GLU A 562 42.96 27.07 -53.73
CA GLU A 562 42.73 27.70 -52.42
C GLU A 562 41.72 26.93 -51.57
N ASP A 563 40.69 26.36 -52.19
CA ASP A 563 39.69 25.51 -51.53
C ASP A 563 40.17 24.05 -51.32
N GLY A 564 41.37 23.71 -51.78
CA GLY A 564 41.94 22.36 -51.68
C GLY A 564 41.27 21.30 -52.56
N LYS A 565 40.25 21.64 -53.36
CA LYS A 565 39.45 20.68 -54.15
C LYS A 565 40.03 20.41 -55.54
N ALA A 566 41.10 21.09 -55.93
CA ALA A 566 41.75 20.88 -57.22
C ALA A 566 43.28 20.91 -57.12
N VAL A 567 43.94 20.11 -57.94
CA VAL A 567 45.40 20.10 -58.09
C VAL A 567 45.77 20.22 -59.56
N THR A 568 46.38 21.34 -59.93
CA THR A 568 46.93 21.56 -61.28
C THR A 568 48.31 20.91 -61.38
N CYS A 569 48.47 19.92 -62.24
CA CYS A 569 49.71 19.16 -62.41
C CYS A 569 50.50 19.70 -63.61
N TYR A 570 51.80 19.96 -63.44
CA TYR A 570 52.70 20.40 -64.52
C TYR A 570 53.57 19.25 -65.07
N LEU A 571 53.67 18.16 -64.31
CA LEU A 571 54.40 16.92 -64.62
C LEU A 571 53.52 15.71 -64.26
N LYS A 572 53.96 14.51 -64.65
CA LYS A 572 53.35 13.26 -64.17
C LYS A 572 53.36 13.24 -62.64
N PHE A 573 52.17 13.28 -62.07
CA PHE A 573 51.94 13.41 -60.64
C PHE A 573 50.58 12.82 -60.27
N GLY A 574 50.55 12.09 -59.15
CA GLY A 574 49.35 11.61 -58.48
C GLY A 574 49.16 12.32 -57.16
N TYR A 575 47.91 12.53 -56.78
CA TYR A 575 47.56 13.21 -55.54
C TYR A 575 46.39 12.52 -54.85
N THR A 576 46.54 12.28 -53.54
CA THR A 576 45.47 11.77 -52.68
C THR A 576 44.84 12.92 -51.93
N PHE A 577 43.61 13.27 -52.29
CA PHE A 577 42.80 14.18 -51.49
C PHE A 577 42.36 13.47 -50.21
N ARG A 578 42.41 14.19 -49.10
CA ARG A 578 41.91 13.75 -47.79
C ARG A 578 40.84 14.73 -47.35
N PHE A 579 39.77 14.21 -46.78
CA PHE A 579 38.65 15.02 -46.31
C PHE A 579 38.00 14.33 -45.12
N LYS A 580 37.30 15.08 -44.28
CA LYS A 580 36.59 14.55 -43.12
C LYS A 580 35.14 15.01 -43.09
N ASP A 581 34.28 14.16 -42.59
CA ASP A 581 32.88 14.52 -42.33
C ASP A 581 32.75 15.27 -40.99
N LYS A 582 31.51 15.55 -40.58
CA LYS A 582 31.19 16.19 -39.29
C LYS A 582 31.44 15.27 -38.09
N ALA A 583 31.41 13.94 -38.29
CA ALA A 583 31.67 12.94 -37.25
C ALA A 583 33.17 12.72 -37.01
N GLY A 584 34.03 13.22 -37.91
CA GLY A 584 35.47 13.08 -37.89
C GLY A 584 36.01 11.88 -38.66
N ASN A 585 35.18 11.15 -39.43
CA ASN A 585 35.68 10.08 -40.29
C ASN A 585 36.48 10.65 -41.45
N ILE A 586 37.58 9.99 -41.82
CA ILE A 586 38.47 10.46 -42.88
C ILE A 586 38.25 9.67 -44.16
N GLY A 587 37.76 10.35 -45.18
CA GLY A 587 37.70 9.87 -46.56
C GLY A 587 38.96 10.21 -47.34
N THR A 588 39.22 9.44 -48.40
CA THR A 588 40.29 9.73 -49.35
C THR A 588 39.85 9.48 -50.79
N ALA A 589 40.39 10.26 -51.73
CA ALA A 589 40.20 10.05 -53.15
C ALA A 589 41.51 10.31 -53.89
N TYR A 590 41.95 9.35 -54.70
CA TYR A 590 43.19 9.44 -55.47
C TYR A 590 42.91 9.77 -56.93
N GLY A 591 43.74 10.60 -57.53
CA GLY A 591 43.77 10.81 -58.96
C GLY A 591 45.18 11.04 -59.48
N GLU A 592 45.37 10.75 -60.76
CA GLU A 592 46.66 10.87 -61.43
C GLU A 592 46.52 11.62 -62.74
N SER A 593 47.44 12.54 -62.99
CA SER A 593 47.43 13.39 -64.19
C SER A 593 47.65 12.62 -65.50
N ASN A 594 48.28 11.44 -65.41
CA ASN A 594 48.67 10.58 -66.54
C ASN A 594 49.49 11.30 -67.63
N LEU A 595 50.19 12.37 -67.28
CA LEU A 595 51.13 13.02 -68.18
C LEU A 595 52.29 12.07 -68.53
N GLN A 596 52.78 12.18 -69.76
CA GLN A 596 53.86 11.32 -70.28
C GLN A 596 55.27 11.81 -69.90
N TRP A 597 55.39 12.87 -69.10
CA TRP A 597 56.68 13.52 -68.84
C TRP A 597 56.91 13.84 -67.36
N ASN A 598 58.18 13.65 -66.96
CA ASN A 598 58.69 13.89 -65.61
C ASN A 598 59.58 15.15 -65.51
N VAL A 599 59.65 15.96 -66.59
CA VAL A 599 60.46 17.20 -66.68
C VAL A 599 59.63 18.39 -67.21
N PRO A 600 59.88 19.64 -66.75
CA PRO A 600 59.06 20.81 -67.08
C PRO A 600 58.99 21.15 -68.57
N LEU A 601 57.81 21.56 -69.05
CA LEU A 601 57.59 21.98 -70.44
C LEU A 601 58.42 23.20 -70.88
N LYS A 602 58.96 23.99 -69.94
CA LYS A 602 59.79 25.17 -70.23
C LYS A 602 61.20 24.81 -70.73
N ASP A 603 61.59 23.54 -70.62
CA ASP A 603 62.87 22.98 -71.08
C ASP A 603 62.70 22.05 -72.30
N ARG A 604 61.65 22.25 -73.11
CA ARG A 604 61.46 21.56 -74.40
C ARG A 604 61.80 22.43 -75.60
#